data_AF-A0A7V6LHU8-F1
#
_entry.id   AF-A0A7V6LHU8-F1
#
_cell.length_a   1.000
_cell.length_b   1.000
_cell.length_c   1.000
_cell.angle_alpha   90.00
_cell.angle_beta   90.00
_cell.angle_gamma   90.00
#
_symmetry.space_group_name_H-M   'P 1'
#
loop_
_entity.id
_entity.type
_entity.pdbx_description
1 polymer ?
#
loop_
_entity_poly.entity_id
_entity_poly.type
_entity_poly.pdbx_seq_one_letter_code
_entity_poly.pdbx_strand_id
1 'polypeptide(L)'
;MRILTRYFSSRWLPALVYLCLLGCFVITAAVRWQPLVVLTDVLLLGTGIAFLGIIAATLWNFIRKRWRIGVTNLCLLVACGVVTSFALGFVMFTLMFGPSEDGFADNLTIPEGIEIAEPVQDATDRWGSSTPAGSDELQSAVRQALTIPGTGVPDFMPAMPSLRKASIDHPKAFRDYIEASPDWHVFMDQGDRFASRRWSYGGEPRDTLHGYISGFGGNPRFQTRCLLCLDLKQWGRYPVQHVHEGSNLVTPKLNVDNDLQESRVMIECGGVWVEIFEESDDRERRVTKATIAHLEAEFSEFLTDPEAAVASARARSRELAGRLAGDVGHPFKLLTGMQPGIYGVAYSINPGEPGSVYLKAFEVTKGTPLSVDRLEAKSRTRMTWSADPSERFGAKAGFTIYEGDWGKPYAARFEVWFTPDSGKPDRKLAERIFKIEGWQR
;
A
#
# COMPACT_ATOMS: atom_id res chain seq x y z
N MET A 1 -41.57 -40.80 0.55
CA MET A 1 -41.79 -40.85 -0.92
C MET A 1 -42.83 -39.86 -1.44
N ARG A 2 -44.06 -39.77 -0.87
CA ARG A 2 -45.12 -38.86 -1.39
C ARG A 2 -44.73 -37.37 -1.47
N ILE A 3 -43.94 -36.87 -0.52
CA ILE A 3 -43.50 -35.46 -0.48
C ILE A 3 -42.52 -35.14 -1.62
N LEU A 4 -41.51 -35.98 -1.83
CA LEU A 4 -40.55 -35.86 -2.94
C LEU A 4 -41.25 -35.91 -4.30
N THR A 5 -42.24 -36.80 -4.46
CA THR A 5 -43.02 -36.86 -5.70
C THR A 5 -43.78 -35.56 -5.93
N ARG A 6 -44.40 -34.98 -4.88
CA ARG A 6 -45.08 -33.68 -4.97
C ARG A 6 -44.10 -32.56 -5.33
N TYR A 7 -42.94 -32.51 -4.68
CA TYR A 7 -41.88 -31.54 -4.95
C TYR A 7 -41.43 -31.58 -6.41
N PHE A 8 -41.04 -32.77 -6.91
CA PHE A 8 -40.57 -32.93 -8.27
C PHE A 8 -41.68 -32.84 -9.33
N SER A 9 -42.94 -33.06 -8.96
CA SER A 9 -44.08 -32.91 -9.88
C SER A 9 -44.59 -31.47 -9.99
N SER A 10 -44.22 -30.60 -9.05
CA SER A 10 -44.64 -29.21 -9.05
C SER A 10 -43.83 -28.38 -10.05
N ARG A 11 -44.51 -27.39 -10.65
CA ARG A 11 -43.90 -26.44 -11.60
C ARG A 11 -43.20 -25.27 -10.92
N TRP A 12 -43.42 -25.05 -9.64
CA TRP A 12 -42.97 -23.83 -8.95
C TRP A 12 -42.42 -24.09 -7.54
N LEU A 13 -42.77 -25.22 -6.90
CA LEU A 13 -42.42 -25.48 -5.51
C LEU A 13 -40.89 -25.51 -5.27
N PRO A 14 -40.06 -26.12 -6.15
CA PRO A 14 -38.60 -26.05 -5.99
C PRO A 14 -38.05 -24.63 -6.01
N ALA A 15 -38.53 -23.80 -6.94
CA ALA A 15 -38.12 -22.40 -7.04
C ALA A 15 -38.60 -21.57 -5.85
N LEU A 16 -39.82 -21.79 -5.36
CA LEU A 16 -40.33 -21.06 -4.19
C LEU A 16 -39.51 -21.36 -2.94
N VAL A 17 -39.23 -22.65 -2.66
CA VAL A 17 -38.40 -23.03 -1.50
C VAL A 17 -37.03 -22.39 -1.57
N TYR A 18 -36.41 -22.40 -2.76
CA TYR A 18 -35.14 -21.73 -2.99
C TYR A 18 -35.21 -20.22 -2.73
N LEU A 19 -36.19 -19.51 -3.30
CA LEU A 19 -36.33 -18.06 -3.14
C LEU A 19 -36.61 -17.65 -1.70
N CYS A 20 -37.40 -18.42 -0.95
CA CYS A 20 -37.62 -18.16 0.48
C CYS A 20 -36.32 -18.30 1.29
N LEU A 21 -35.53 -19.36 1.04
CA LEU A 21 -34.25 -19.55 1.74
C LEU A 21 -33.23 -18.46 1.37
N LEU A 22 -33.15 -18.10 0.08
CA LEU A 22 -32.30 -17.00 -0.39
C LEU A 22 -32.71 -15.67 0.26
N GLY A 23 -34.00 -15.37 0.33
CA GLY A 23 -34.51 -14.16 0.97
C GLY A 23 -34.15 -14.11 2.46
N CYS A 24 -34.34 -15.21 3.20
CA CYS A 24 -33.93 -15.30 4.59
C CYS A 24 -32.42 -15.11 4.75
N PHE A 25 -31.61 -15.75 3.91
CA PHE A 25 -30.15 -15.60 3.91
C PHE A 25 -29.74 -14.14 3.70
N VAL A 26 -30.31 -13.45 2.71
CA VAL A 26 -30.00 -12.04 2.42
C VAL A 26 -30.38 -11.15 3.61
N ILE A 27 -31.54 -11.38 4.23
CA ILE A 27 -31.98 -10.62 5.40
C ILE A 27 -31.01 -10.84 6.58
N THR A 28 -30.67 -12.09 6.91
CA THR A 28 -29.78 -12.36 8.04
C THR A 28 -28.37 -11.86 7.80
N ALA A 29 -27.86 -11.99 6.58
CA ALA A 29 -26.56 -11.44 6.18
C ALA A 29 -26.53 -9.90 6.25
N ALA A 30 -27.64 -9.23 5.91
CA ALA A 30 -27.74 -7.78 5.99
C ALA A 30 -27.84 -7.23 7.43
N VAL A 31 -28.43 -7.99 8.36
CA VAL A 31 -28.66 -7.55 9.75
C VAL A 31 -27.39 -7.56 10.62
N ARG A 32 -26.33 -8.28 10.22
CA ARG A 32 -24.98 -8.24 10.86
C ARG A 32 -24.95 -8.45 12.38
N TRP A 33 -25.91 -9.17 12.94
CA TRP A 33 -25.94 -9.45 14.38
C TRP A 33 -25.17 -10.75 14.67
N GLN A 34 -24.13 -10.71 15.51
CA GLN A 34 -23.26 -11.88 15.79
C GLN A 34 -24.00 -13.20 16.10
N PRO A 35 -25.11 -13.22 16.87
CA PRO A 35 -25.87 -14.45 17.12
C PRO A 35 -26.46 -15.09 15.84
N LEU A 36 -26.61 -14.33 14.75
CA LEU A 36 -27.16 -14.79 13.48
C LEU A 36 -26.10 -15.36 12.52
N VAL A 37 -24.80 -15.34 12.86
CA VAL A 37 -23.74 -15.87 11.97
C VAL A 37 -23.98 -17.35 11.67
N VAL A 38 -24.19 -18.16 12.71
CA VAL A 38 -24.49 -19.59 12.57
C VAL A 38 -25.76 -19.82 11.74
N LEU A 39 -26.79 -19.01 11.96
CA LEU A 39 -28.03 -19.10 11.18
C LEU A 39 -27.79 -18.76 9.70
N THR A 40 -26.97 -17.74 9.43
CA THR A 40 -26.61 -17.31 8.08
C THR A 40 -25.87 -18.41 7.32
N ASP A 41 -24.93 -19.09 7.96
CA ASP A 41 -24.20 -20.23 7.37
C ASP A 41 -25.13 -21.41 7.06
N VAL A 42 -26.04 -21.73 7.99
CA VAL A 42 -27.05 -22.78 7.79
C VAL A 42 -28.00 -22.43 6.64
N LEU A 43 -28.41 -21.16 6.53
CA LEU A 43 -29.26 -20.68 5.43
C LEU A 43 -28.52 -20.70 4.09
N LEU A 44 -27.23 -20.40 4.06
CA LEU A 44 -26.40 -20.50 2.85
C LEU A 44 -26.33 -21.94 2.34
N LEU A 45 -26.04 -22.90 3.24
CA LEU A 45 -26.04 -24.32 2.91
C LEU A 45 -27.42 -24.80 2.44
N GLY A 46 -28.48 -24.40 3.16
CA GLY A 46 -29.87 -24.71 2.80
C GLY A 46 -30.24 -24.17 1.41
N THR A 47 -29.83 -22.95 1.09
CA THR A 47 -30.03 -22.30 -0.21
C THR A 47 -29.32 -23.08 -1.33
N GLY A 48 -28.07 -23.52 -1.10
CA GLY A 48 -27.32 -24.37 -2.02
C GLY A 48 -28.02 -25.71 -2.30
N ILE A 49 -28.49 -26.39 -1.25
CA ILE A 49 -29.25 -27.65 -1.37
C ILE A 49 -30.55 -27.44 -2.16
N ALA A 50 -31.29 -26.36 -1.88
CA ALA A 50 -32.52 -26.04 -2.58
C ALA A 50 -32.29 -25.77 -4.07
N PHE A 51 -31.18 -25.08 -4.42
CA PHE A 51 -30.79 -24.85 -5.81
C PHE A 51 -30.50 -26.15 -6.57
N LEU A 52 -29.72 -27.06 -5.96
CA LEU A 52 -29.52 -28.42 -6.49
C LEU A 52 -30.84 -29.17 -6.65
N GLY A 53 -31.80 -28.93 -5.76
CA GLY A 53 -33.17 -29.45 -5.86
C GLY A 53 -33.90 -29.01 -7.13
N ILE A 54 -33.71 -27.78 -7.60
CA ILE A 54 -34.28 -27.28 -8.87
C ILE A 54 -33.64 -28.00 -10.07
N ILE A 55 -32.31 -28.21 -10.04
CA ILE A 55 -31.58 -28.95 -11.08
C ILE A 55 -32.11 -30.40 -11.15
N ALA A 56 -32.21 -31.06 -9.99
CA ALA A 56 -32.75 -32.42 -9.89
C ALA A 56 -34.20 -32.49 -10.39
N ALA A 57 -35.04 -31.49 -10.08
CA ALA A 57 -36.42 -31.42 -10.58
C ALA A 57 -36.50 -31.23 -12.09
N THR A 58 -35.59 -30.45 -12.66
CA THR A 58 -35.50 -30.22 -14.10
C THR A 58 -35.14 -31.54 -14.80
N LEU A 59 -34.04 -32.18 -14.38
CA LEU A 59 -33.58 -33.46 -14.94
C LEU A 59 -34.65 -34.56 -14.79
N TRP A 60 -35.25 -34.69 -13.61
CA TRP A 60 -36.30 -35.68 -13.35
C TRP A 60 -37.50 -35.54 -14.30
N ASN A 61 -37.96 -34.31 -14.55
CA ASN A 61 -39.11 -34.09 -15.42
C ASN A 61 -38.77 -34.35 -16.90
N PHE A 62 -37.55 -34.06 -17.34
CA PHE A 62 -37.10 -34.45 -18.69
C PHE A 62 -36.98 -35.97 -18.85
N ILE A 63 -36.38 -36.68 -17.88
CA ILE A 63 -36.29 -38.15 -17.88
C ILE A 63 -37.69 -38.79 -17.94
N ARG A 64 -38.65 -38.24 -17.21
CA ARG A 64 -40.06 -38.69 -17.20
C ARG A 64 -40.87 -38.22 -18.42
N LYS A 65 -40.24 -37.60 -19.42
CA LYS A 65 -40.88 -37.04 -20.63
C LYS A 65 -41.98 -36.01 -20.33
N ARG A 66 -41.94 -35.35 -19.16
CA ARG A 66 -42.86 -34.28 -18.75
C ARG A 66 -42.36 -32.93 -19.26
N TRP A 67 -42.24 -32.81 -20.58
CA TRP A 67 -41.57 -31.68 -21.26
C TRP A 67 -42.03 -30.30 -20.79
N ARG A 68 -43.35 -30.07 -20.66
CA ARG A 68 -43.88 -28.77 -20.20
C ARG A 68 -43.36 -28.39 -18.81
N ILE A 69 -43.33 -29.34 -17.87
CA ILE A 69 -42.86 -29.09 -16.49
C ILE A 69 -41.33 -28.94 -16.48
N GLY A 70 -40.62 -29.77 -17.27
CA GLY A 70 -39.17 -29.68 -17.42
C GLY A 70 -38.72 -28.31 -17.94
N VAL A 71 -39.39 -27.80 -18.98
CA VAL A 71 -39.11 -26.46 -19.53
C VAL A 71 -39.42 -25.36 -18.52
N THR A 72 -40.55 -25.43 -17.80
CA THR A 72 -40.85 -24.45 -16.75
C THR A 72 -39.79 -24.45 -15.65
N ASN A 73 -39.37 -25.62 -15.17
CA ASN A 73 -38.32 -25.72 -14.15
C ASN A 73 -36.96 -25.21 -14.67
N LEU A 74 -36.65 -25.43 -15.94
CA LEU A 74 -35.44 -24.90 -16.57
C LEU A 74 -35.47 -23.36 -16.64
N CYS A 75 -36.59 -22.76 -17.06
CA CYS A 75 -36.75 -21.30 -17.06
C CYS A 75 -36.63 -20.73 -15.64
N LEU A 76 -37.23 -21.40 -14.65
CA LEU A 76 -37.13 -21.00 -13.24
C LEU A 76 -35.72 -21.17 -12.68
N LEU A 77 -34.97 -22.19 -13.10
CA LEU A 77 -33.56 -22.35 -12.73
C LEU A 77 -32.73 -21.16 -13.19
N VAL A 78 -32.90 -20.74 -14.46
CA VAL A 78 -32.21 -19.57 -15.02
C VAL A 78 -32.62 -18.30 -14.28
N ALA A 79 -33.92 -18.08 -14.07
CA ALA A 79 -34.42 -16.92 -13.34
C ALA A 79 -33.90 -16.88 -11.88
N CYS A 80 -33.91 -18.01 -11.18
CA CYS A 80 -33.35 -18.12 -9.83
C CYS A 80 -31.86 -17.79 -9.83
N GLY A 81 -31.09 -18.30 -10.80
CA GLY A 81 -29.66 -17.99 -10.93
C GLY A 81 -29.38 -16.49 -11.09
N VAL A 82 -30.17 -15.79 -11.91
CA VAL A 82 -30.07 -14.32 -12.04
C VAL A 82 -30.36 -13.63 -10.71
N VAL A 83 -31.42 -14.03 -10.00
CA VAL A 83 -31.76 -13.48 -8.68
C VAL A 83 -30.64 -13.76 -7.67
N THR A 84 -30.01 -14.95 -7.70
CA THR A 84 -28.85 -15.27 -6.88
C THR A 84 -27.70 -14.30 -7.13
N SER A 85 -27.38 -14.02 -8.39
CA SER A 85 -26.30 -13.10 -8.75
C SER A 85 -26.54 -11.70 -8.18
N PHE A 86 -27.77 -11.18 -8.29
CA PHE A 86 -28.13 -9.89 -7.69
C PHE A 86 -28.09 -9.92 -6.15
N ALA A 87 -28.62 -10.98 -5.53
CA ALA A 87 -28.63 -11.13 -4.08
C ALA A 87 -27.21 -11.20 -3.50
N LEU A 88 -26.34 -12.01 -4.10
CA LEU A 88 -24.94 -12.10 -3.68
C LEU A 88 -24.19 -10.80 -3.97
N GLY A 89 -24.45 -10.15 -5.12
CA GLY A 89 -23.89 -8.83 -5.41
C GLY A 89 -24.29 -7.78 -4.37
N PHE A 90 -25.56 -7.79 -3.93
CA PHE A 90 -26.03 -6.93 -2.84
C PHE A 90 -25.38 -7.26 -1.50
N VAL A 91 -25.29 -8.53 -1.11
CA VAL A 91 -24.60 -8.94 0.13
C VAL A 91 -23.13 -8.56 0.10
N MET A 92 -22.43 -8.73 -1.03
CA MET A 92 -21.04 -8.29 -1.19
C MET A 92 -20.91 -6.77 -1.11
N PHE A 93 -21.83 -6.03 -1.73
CA PHE A 93 -21.87 -4.57 -1.65
C PHE A 93 -22.11 -4.10 -0.21
N THR A 94 -23.06 -4.70 0.50
CA THR A 94 -23.28 -4.37 1.91
C THR A 94 -22.05 -4.74 2.70
N LEU A 95 -21.46 -5.94 2.59
CA LEU A 95 -20.20 -6.32 3.25
C LEU A 95 -19.10 -5.27 3.06
N MET A 96 -18.90 -4.79 1.84
CA MET A 96 -17.86 -3.81 1.51
C MET A 96 -18.15 -2.37 2.00
N PHE A 97 -19.42 -1.98 2.14
CA PHE A 97 -19.80 -0.58 2.41
C PHE A 97 -20.73 -0.39 3.62
N GLY A 98 -21.04 -1.44 4.35
CA GLY A 98 -21.92 -1.42 5.53
C GLY A 98 -21.14 -1.07 6.80
N PRO A 99 -21.82 -0.61 7.86
CA PRO A 99 -21.18 -0.12 9.10
C PRO A 99 -20.23 -1.16 9.70
N SER A 100 -19.03 -0.74 10.13
CA SER A 100 -18.00 -1.67 10.60
C SER A 100 -18.38 -2.34 11.93
N GLU A 101 -17.65 -3.40 12.25
CA GLU A 101 -17.88 -4.26 13.40
C GLU A 101 -17.29 -3.74 14.72
N ASP A 102 -16.41 -2.72 14.72
CA ASP A 102 -15.68 -2.34 15.96
C ASP A 102 -16.45 -1.35 16.85
N GLY A 103 -17.33 -0.51 16.27
CA GLY A 103 -18.13 0.49 16.98
C GLY A 103 -17.31 1.53 17.76
N PHE A 104 -16.01 1.66 17.48
CA PHE A 104 -15.08 2.46 18.29
C PHE A 104 -15.49 3.94 18.34
N ALA A 105 -15.87 4.50 17.19
CA ALA A 105 -16.22 5.90 17.05
C ALA A 105 -17.69 6.24 17.40
N ASP A 106 -18.54 5.24 17.64
CA ASP A 106 -20.01 5.41 17.74
C ASP A 106 -20.45 6.33 18.88
N ASN A 107 -19.66 6.35 19.95
CA ASN A 107 -19.96 7.10 21.17
C ASN A 107 -18.93 8.21 21.43
N LEU A 108 -18.11 8.54 20.43
CA LEU A 108 -17.16 9.65 20.52
C LEU A 108 -17.83 10.93 20.01
N THR A 109 -17.56 12.03 20.70
CA THR A 109 -17.96 13.36 20.26
C THR A 109 -16.73 14.21 20.10
N ILE A 110 -16.69 15.02 19.05
CA ILE A 110 -15.60 15.96 18.84
C ILE A 110 -15.78 17.09 19.88
N PRO A 111 -14.80 17.30 20.78
CA PRO A 111 -14.93 18.35 21.80
C PRO A 111 -15.02 19.73 21.17
N GLU A 112 -15.87 20.59 21.73
CA GLU A 112 -15.95 22.00 21.34
C GLU A 112 -14.83 22.82 22.02
N GLY A 113 -14.41 23.90 21.37
CA GLY A 113 -13.45 24.85 21.95
C GLY A 113 -11.97 24.46 21.88
N ILE A 114 -11.62 23.41 21.14
CA ILE A 114 -10.23 23.05 20.82
C ILE A 114 -9.90 23.33 19.35
N GLU A 115 -8.66 23.68 19.06
CA GLU A 115 -8.19 23.81 17.68
C GLU A 115 -8.00 22.41 17.06
N ILE A 116 -8.78 22.12 16.02
CA ILE A 116 -8.74 20.84 15.31
C ILE A 116 -8.37 21.13 13.85
N ALA A 117 -7.27 20.53 13.41
CA ALA A 117 -6.85 20.60 12.03
C ALA A 117 -7.53 19.51 11.18
N GLU A 118 -7.70 19.78 9.89
CA GLU A 118 -8.08 18.77 8.92
C GLU A 118 -6.82 18.21 8.25
N PRO A 119 -6.75 16.89 7.97
CA PRO A 119 -5.76 16.34 7.06
C PRO A 119 -5.88 17.02 5.70
N VAL A 120 -4.75 17.39 5.09
CA VAL A 120 -4.74 18.05 3.78
C VAL A 120 -4.68 17.03 2.66
N GLN A 121 -5.16 17.38 1.47
CA GLN A 121 -5.02 16.50 0.31
C GLN A 121 -3.54 16.32 -0.04
N ASP A 122 -3.11 15.09 -0.29
CA ASP A 122 -1.78 14.84 -0.83
C ASP A 122 -1.74 15.36 -2.28
N ALA A 123 -0.87 16.33 -2.56
CA ALA A 123 -0.71 16.92 -3.89
C ALA A 123 -0.37 15.86 -4.97
N THR A 124 0.11 14.68 -4.54
CA THR A 124 0.53 13.57 -5.40
C THR A 124 -0.60 12.61 -5.82
N ASP A 125 -1.85 12.81 -5.37
CA ASP A 125 -2.98 11.91 -5.67
C ASP A 125 -3.52 12.01 -7.11
N ARG A 126 -3.14 13.04 -7.89
CA ARG A 126 -3.52 13.10 -9.31
C ARG A 126 -2.60 12.24 -10.17
N TRP A 127 -2.98 10.98 -10.38
CA TRP A 127 -2.41 10.12 -11.42
C TRP A 127 -2.86 10.63 -12.82
N GLY A 128 -2.32 11.77 -13.24
CA GLY A 128 -2.48 12.32 -14.59
C GLY A 128 -1.39 11.80 -15.53
N SER A 129 -1.76 11.43 -16.74
CA SER A 129 -0.89 10.90 -17.81
C SER A 129 0.15 11.88 -18.37
N SER A 130 0.14 13.13 -17.92
CA SER A 130 1.15 14.13 -18.25
C SER A 130 2.18 14.20 -17.14
N THR A 131 3.46 13.94 -17.45
CA THR A 131 4.59 14.20 -16.57
C THR A 131 4.47 15.62 -15.99
N PRO A 132 4.19 15.80 -14.69
CA PRO A 132 4.23 17.13 -14.10
C PRO A 132 5.65 17.67 -14.26
N ALA A 133 5.80 18.97 -14.50
CA ALA A 133 7.10 19.61 -14.35
C ALA A 133 7.63 19.29 -12.94
N GLY A 134 8.80 18.63 -12.83
CA GLY A 134 9.37 18.15 -11.56
C GLY A 134 9.31 16.64 -11.31
N SER A 135 9.31 15.80 -12.37
CA SER A 135 9.63 14.37 -12.27
C SER A 135 11.11 14.14 -11.91
N ASP A 136 11.41 13.16 -11.07
CA ASP A 136 12.82 12.79 -10.80
C ASP A 136 13.44 12.04 -12.00
N GLU A 137 14.77 12.02 -12.04
CA GLU A 137 15.55 11.47 -13.16
C GLU A 137 15.35 9.96 -13.33
N LEU A 138 15.24 9.20 -12.23
CA LEU A 138 14.99 7.77 -12.30
C LEU A 138 13.60 7.49 -12.86
N GLN A 139 12.58 8.23 -12.39
CA GLN A 139 11.23 8.13 -12.95
C GLN A 139 11.26 8.37 -14.47
N SER A 140 11.98 9.39 -14.92
CA SER A 140 12.13 9.70 -16.35
C SER A 140 12.83 8.57 -17.10
N ALA A 141 13.93 8.04 -16.56
CA ALA A 141 14.69 6.94 -17.16
C ALA A 141 13.86 5.66 -17.29
N VAL A 142 13.11 5.28 -16.26
CA VAL A 142 12.23 4.10 -16.29
C VAL A 142 11.12 4.28 -17.31
N ARG A 143 10.45 5.44 -17.33
CA ARG A 143 9.40 5.72 -18.32
C ARG A 143 9.93 5.69 -19.75
N GLN A 144 11.11 6.26 -19.98
CA GLN A 144 11.77 6.24 -21.28
C GLN A 144 12.11 4.81 -21.70
N ALA A 145 12.72 4.01 -20.80
CA ALA A 145 13.05 2.61 -21.08
C ALA A 145 11.81 1.78 -21.47
N LEU A 146 10.67 2.06 -20.84
CA LEU A 146 9.40 1.41 -21.14
C LEU A 146 8.78 1.83 -22.49
N THR A 147 9.13 3.01 -23.03
CA THR A 147 8.65 3.46 -24.35
C THR A 147 9.37 2.82 -25.54
N ILE A 148 10.58 2.30 -25.33
CA ILE A 148 11.39 1.67 -26.37
C ILE A 148 10.97 0.21 -26.51
N PRO A 149 10.61 -0.29 -27.70
CA PRO A 149 10.25 -1.69 -27.90
C PRO A 149 11.33 -2.64 -27.36
N GLY A 150 10.91 -3.63 -26.58
CA GLY A 150 11.84 -4.60 -26.00
C GLY A 150 12.45 -5.55 -27.04
N THR A 151 13.64 -6.04 -26.73
CA THR A 151 14.35 -7.12 -27.43
C THR A 151 13.88 -8.51 -27.00
N GLY A 152 13.15 -8.58 -25.88
CA GLY A 152 12.69 -9.84 -25.28
C GLY A 152 13.77 -10.60 -24.49
N VAL A 153 15.01 -10.11 -24.46
CA VAL A 153 16.13 -10.75 -23.75
C VAL A 153 16.10 -10.32 -22.28
N PRO A 154 15.90 -11.25 -21.32
CA PRO A 154 15.74 -10.91 -19.91
C PRO A 154 17.06 -10.52 -19.24
N ASP A 155 18.20 -10.85 -19.87
CA ASP A 155 19.52 -10.64 -19.29
C ASP A 155 19.81 -9.17 -19.00
N PHE A 156 20.50 -8.93 -17.89
CA PHE A 156 20.97 -7.62 -17.48
C PHE A 156 22.40 -7.72 -16.96
N MET A 157 23.11 -6.59 -16.92
CA MET A 157 24.44 -6.49 -16.36
C MET A 157 24.35 -5.79 -14.99
N PRO A 158 24.70 -6.45 -13.87
CA PRO A 158 24.64 -5.87 -12.54
C PRO A 158 25.86 -4.97 -12.25
N ALA A 159 26.25 -4.11 -13.19
CA ALA A 159 27.42 -3.25 -13.06
C ALA A 159 27.04 -1.92 -12.38
N MET A 160 27.45 -1.77 -11.11
CA MET A 160 27.32 -0.54 -10.32
C MET A 160 28.61 -0.26 -9.52
N PRO A 161 29.77 -0.18 -10.19
CA PRO A 161 31.04 -0.01 -9.51
C PRO A 161 31.12 1.29 -8.70
N SER A 162 30.43 2.35 -9.11
CA SER A 162 30.41 3.63 -8.40
C SER A 162 29.60 3.53 -7.11
N LEU A 163 28.45 2.84 -7.10
CA LEU A 163 27.70 2.56 -5.87
C LEU A 163 28.53 1.74 -4.88
N ARG A 164 29.22 0.69 -5.38
CA ARG A 164 30.11 -0.10 -4.53
C ARG A 164 31.20 0.78 -3.90
N LYS A 165 31.92 1.56 -4.70
CA LYS A 165 32.98 2.48 -4.21
C LYS A 165 32.41 3.50 -3.23
N ALA A 166 31.27 4.11 -3.51
CA ALA A 166 30.62 5.04 -2.59
C ALA A 166 30.36 4.40 -1.22
N SER A 167 29.84 3.17 -1.20
CA SER A 167 29.51 2.45 0.03
C SER A 167 30.74 1.94 0.81
N ILE A 168 31.84 1.59 0.14
CA ILE A 168 33.06 1.04 0.77
C ILE A 168 34.06 2.13 1.13
N ASP A 169 34.35 3.02 0.18
CA ASP A 169 35.43 4.00 0.28
C ASP A 169 34.96 5.27 1.02
N HIS A 170 33.65 5.57 0.95
CA HIS A 170 33.03 6.75 1.58
C HIS A 170 31.80 6.42 2.44
N PRO A 171 31.85 5.42 3.34
CA PRO A 171 30.67 4.85 4.00
C PRO A 171 29.86 5.87 4.80
N LYS A 172 30.55 6.84 5.44
CA LYS A 172 29.89 7.91 6.20
C LYS A 172 29.15 8.87 5.27
N ALA A 173 29.84 9.42 4.27
CA ALA A 173 29.24 10.38 3.33
C ALA A 173 28.11 9.73 2.52
N PHE A 174 28.26 8.46 2.14
CA PHE A 174 27.22 7.67 1.49
C PHE A 174 25.96 7.59 2.37
N ARG A 175 26.09 7.21 3.64
CA ARG A 175 24.94 7.16 4.57
C ARG A 175 24.31 8.53 4.79
N ASP A 176 25.13 9.56 5.01
CA ASP A 176 24.66 10.94 5.18
C ASP A 176 23.90 11.43 3.94
N TYR A 177 24.35 11.07 2.73
CA TYR A 177 23.70 11.39 1.47
C TYR A 177 22.34 10.69 1.34
N ILE A 178 22.29 9.38 1.61
CA ILE A 178 21.06 8.60 1.54
C ILE A 178 20.01 9.12 2.54
N GLU A 179 20.40 9.47 3.77
CA GLU A 179 19.50 10.04 4.78
C GLU A 179 19.08 11.47 4.47
N ALA A 180 19.92 12.25 3.79
CA ALA A 180 19.61 13.63 3.42
C ALA A 180 18.79 13.75 2.13
N SER A 181 18.91 12.79 1.21
CA SER A 181 18.29 12.90 -0.10
C SER A 181 16.77 12.65 -0.05
N PRO A 182 15.93 13.57 -0.56
CA PRO A 182 14.49 13.36 -0.69
C PRO A 182 14.10 12.12 -1.51
N ASP A 183 15.00 11.65 -2.38
CA ASP A 183 14.79 10.54 -3.30
C ASP A 183 14.80 9.18 -2.59
N TRP A 184 15.25 9.14 -1.33
CA TRP A 184 15.35 7.92 -0.54
C TRP A 184 14.45 8.02 0.70
N HIS A 185 13.69 6.95 0.96
CA HIS A 185 13.04 6.74 2.25
C HIS A 185 13.92 5.86 3.11
N VAL A 186 14.56 6.40 4.13
CA VAL A 186 15.32 5.58 5.07
C VAL A 186 14.45 5.16 6.24
N PHE A 187 14.29 3.85 6.43
CA PHE A 187 13.45 3.27 7.47
C PHE A 187 14.16 2.11 8.18
N MET A 188 13.65 1.77 9.36
CA MET A 188 14.11 0.66 10.18
C MET A 188 13.09 -0.46 10.13
N ASP A 189 13.53 -1.70 9.92
CA ASP A 189 12.69 -2.87 10.14
C ASP A 189 13.51 -3.97 10.82
N GLN A 190 12.95 -4.56 11.88
CA GLN A 190 13.61 -5.58 12.71
C GLN A 190 15.03 -5.20 13.21
N GLY A 191 15.33 -3.90 13.34
CA GLY A 191 16.63 -3.39 13.77
C GLY A 191 17.62 -3.12 12.63
N ASP A 192 17.28 -3.47 11.39
CA ASP A 192 18.11 -3.26 10.20
C ASP A 192 17.67 -2.00 9.42
N ARG A 193 18.63 -1.32 8.79
CA ARG A 193 18.40 -0.13 7.96
C ARG A 193 18.19 -0.46 6.50
N PHE A 194 17.17 0.17 5.94
CA PHE A 194 16.85 0.09 4.52
C PHE A 194 16.58 1.48 3.96
N ALA A 195 16.83 1.66 2.66
CA ALA A 195 16.44 2.86 1.93
C ALA A 195 15.64 2.49 0.68
N SER A 196 14.34 2.76 0.65
CA SER A 196 13.53 2.55 -0.57
C SER A 196 13.59 3.79 -1.44
N ARG A 197 13.85 3.59 -2.74
CA ARG A 197 13.81 4.67 -3.72
C ARG A 197 12.39 5.21 -3.87
N ARG A 198 12.24 6.53 -3.87
CA ARG A 198 10.98 7.24 -4.08
C ARG A 198 10.93 7.83 -5.48
N TRP A 199 9.72 7.96 -6.02
CA TRP A 199 9.46 8.79 -7.19
C TRP A 199 8.91 10.14 -6.76
N SER A 200 9.32 11.19 -7.46
CA SER A 200 8.88 12.56 -7.22
C SER A 200 7.80 12.95 -8.22
N TYR A 201 6.73 13.55 -7.72
CA TYR A 201 5.62 14.05 -8.54
C TYR A 201 5.41 15.52 -8.22
N GLY A 202 5.78 16.40 -9.16
CA GLY A 202 5.78 17.84 -8.90
C GLY A 202 6.80 18.26 -7.84
N GLY A 203 7.90 17.51 -7.73
CA GLY A 203 8.95 17.77 -6.75
C GLY A 203 8.64 17.32 -5.31
N GLU A 204 7.52 16.63 -5.07
CA GLU A 204 7.23 15.97 -3.79
C GLU A 204 7.40 14.45 -3.91
N PRO A 205 8.15 13.81 -3.01
CA PRO A 205 8.37 12.37 -3.06
C PRO A 205 7.10 11.61 -2.64
N ARG A 206 6.86 10.46 -3.28
CA ARG A 206 5.77 9.53 -2.95
C ARG A 206 6.31 8.31 -2.22
N ASP A 207 5.60 7.90 -1.17
CA ASP A 207 6.02 6.89 -0.18
C ASP A 207 5.00 5.74 -0.03
N THR A 208 4.11 5.56 -1.00
CA THR A 208 3.07 4.54 -0.96
C THR A 208 3.66 3.12 -1.04
N LEU A 209 3.01 2.17 -0.34
CA LEU A 209 3.25 0.73 -0.45
C LEU A 209 4.73 0.33 -0.31
N HIS A 210 5.46 0.87 0.66
CA HIS A 210 6.86 0.47 0.91
C HIS A 210 7.81 0.68 -0.28
N GLY A 211 7.60 1.76 -1.04
CA GLY A 211 8.43 2.12 -2.19
C GLY A 211 8.09 1.36 -3.46
N TYR A 212 6.98 0.61 -3.50
CA TYR A 212 6.45 0.12 -4.77
C TYR A 212 5.90 1.29 -5.59
N ILE A 213 6.30 1.28 -6.86
CA ILE A 213 5.83 2.18 -7.90
C ILE A 213 5.16 1.34 -8.95
N SER A 214 3.94 1.69 -9.35
CA SER A 214 3.18 0.94 -10.36
C SER A 214 2.58 1.85 -11.42
N GLY A 215 2.39 1.31 -12.61
CA GLY A 215 1.79 1.98 -13.77
C GLY A 215 0.77 1.08 -14.48
N PHE A 216 -0.20 0.51 -13.75
CA PHE A 216 -1.15 -0.46 -14.30
C PHE A 216 -2.18 0.12 -15.29
N GLY A 217 -2.39 1.44 -15.29
CA GLY A 217 -3.30 2.11 -16.24
C GLY A 217 -2.66 2.47 -17.58
N GLY A 218 -1.35 2.25 -17.75
CA GLY A 218 -0.61 2.56 -18.97
C GLY A 218 -0.33 1.32 -19.82
N ASN A 219 0.16 1.56 -21.05
CA ASN A 219 0.80 0.55 -21.88
C ASN A 219 2.26 1.01 -22.13
N PRO A 220 3.29 0.33 -21.59
CA PRO A 220 3.22 -0.95 -20.86
C PRO A 220 2.82 -0.80 -19.38
N ARG A 221 2.25 -1.89 -18.84
CA ARG A 221 2.00 -2.07 -17.40
C ARG A 221 3.28 -2.49 -16.71
N PHE A 222 3.51 -1.94 -15.52
CA PHE A 222 4.64 -2.34 -14.69
C PHE A 222 4.39 -2.08 -13.21
N GLN A 223 5.15 -2.77 -12.37
CA GLN A 223 5.42 -2.44 -10.98
C GLN A 223 6.90 -2.64 -10.69
N THR A 224 7.50 -1.76 -9.91
CA THR A 224 8.91 -1.86 -9.52
C THR A 224 9.13 -1.36 -8.10
N ARG A 225 10.23 -1.83 -7.50
CA ARG A 225 10.79 -1.28 -6.27
C ARG A 225 12.29 -1.42 -6.32
N CYS A 226 12.99 -0.36 -5.92
CA CYS A 226 14.43 -0.35 -5.68
C CYS A 226 14.68 -0.09 -4.20
N LEU A 227 15.45 -0.96 -3.56
CA LEU A 227 15.76 -0.89 -2.13
C LEU A 227 17.26 -1.06 -1.92
N LEU A 228 17.85 -0.18 -1.12
CA LEU A 228 19.19 -0.37 -0.57
C LEU A 228 19.09 -1.03 0.80
N CYS A 229 19.73 -2.17 0.96
CA CYS A 229 19.91 -2.85 2.24
C CYS A 229 21.21 -2.38 2.87
N LEU A 230 21.13 -1.33 3.67
CA LEU A 230 22.29 -0.60 4.21
C LEU A 230 23.07 -1.38 5.27
N ASP A 231 22.45 -2.43 5.83
CA ASP A 231 23.05 -3.32 6.83
C ASP A 231 23.22 -4.76 6.31
N LEU A 232 23.20 -4.96 4.98
CA LEU A 232 23.45 -6.25 4.32
C LEU A 232 22.49 -7.37 4.78
N LYS A 233 21.22 -6.99 4.96
CA LYS A 233 20.12 -7.90 5.28
C LYS A 233 19.05 -7.82 4.21
N GLN A 234 18.39 -8.94 3.93
CA GLN A 234 17.23 -8.93 3.07
C GLN A 234 16.03 -8.39 3.85
N TRP A 235 15.29 -7.45 3.27
CA TRP A 235 14.12 -6.85 3.93
C TRP A 235 12.88 -7.75 3.86
N GLY A 236 12.55 -8.23 2.67
CA GLY A 236 11.34 -9.00 2.43
C GLY A 236 11.46 -10.47 2.82
N ARG A 237 10.33 -11.15 3.00
CA ARG A 237 10.28 -12.63 3.17
C ARG A 237 10.29 -13.39 1.83
N TYR A 238 10.22 -12.65 0.72
CA TYR A 238 10.11 -13.22 -0.62
C TYR A 238 11.46 -13.80 -1.07
N PRO A 239 11.47 -14.93 -1.80
CA PRO A 239 12.69 -15.43 -2.41
C PRO A 239 13.30 -14.39 -3.36
N VAL A 240 14.63 -14.20 -3.27
CA VAL A 240 15.39 -13.33 -4.18
C VAL A 240 16.53 -14.11 -4.82
N GLN A 241 16.92 -13.72 -6.03
CA GLN A 241 18.13 -14.21 -6.66
C GLN A 241 19.32 -13.33 -6.26
N HIS A 242 20.23 -13.87 -5.46
CA HIS A 242 21.50 -13.21 -5.15
C HIS A 242 22.43 -13.22 -6.36
N VAL A 243 23.01 -12.06 -6.65
CA VAL A 243 23.97 -11.86 -7.73
C VAL A 243 25.05 -10.91 -7.24
N HIS A 244 26.30 -11.13 -7.64
CA HIS A 244 27.38 -10.20 -7.34
C HIS A 244 27.40 -9.08 -8.39
N GLU A 245 27.73 -7.86 -7.94
CA GLU A 245 28.04 -6.76 -8.84
C GLU A 245 29.17 -7.16 -9.81
N GLY A 246 29.03 -6.82 -11.09
CA GLY A 246 30.08 -7.03 -12.07
C GLY A 246 29.65 -6.89 -13.53
N SER A 247 30.60 -7.08 -14.44
CA SER A 247 30.43 -6.88 -15.88
C SER A 247 29.89 -8.10 -16.65
N ASN A 248 29.56 -9.18 -15.95
CA ASN A 248 29.01 -10.38 -16.58
C ASN A 248 27.48 -10.27 -16.69
N LEU A 249 26.93 -10.72 -17.81
CA LEU A 249 25.48 -10.81 -17.97
C LEU A 249 24.90 -11.84 -17.01
N VAL A 250 23.75 -11.50 -16.44
CA VAL A 250 22.97 -12.33 -15.55
C VAL A 250 21.59 -12.53 -16.15
N THR A 251 21.18 -13.79 -16.27
CA THR A 251 19.79 -14.15 -16.56
C THR A 251 18.99 -14.18 -15.25
N PRO A 252 17.98 -13.32 -15.09
CA PRO A 252 17.13 -13.31 -13.91
C PRO A 252 16.19 -14.52 -13.91
N LYS A 253 15.89 -15.05 -12.73
CA LYS A 253 14.80 -16.00 -12.53
C LYS A 253 13.48 -15.25 -12.71
N LEU A 254 12.74 -15.63 -13.74
CA LEU A 254 11.42 -15.06 -14.03
C LEU A 254 10.33 -15.97 -13.46
N ASN A 255 9.33 -15.35 -12.84
CA ASN A 255 8.05 -15.94 -12.50
C ASN A 255 6.93 -15.19 -13.23
N VAL A 256 5.72 -15.74 -13.19
CA VAL A 256 4.51 -15.03 -13.64
C VAL A 256 3.66 -14.75 -12.41
N ASP A 257 3.36 -13.47 -12.17
CA ASP A 257 2.40 -13.01 -11.17
C ASP A 257 1.52 -11.93 -11.81
N ASN A 258 0.23 -11.85 -11.44
CA ASN A 258 -0.76 -10.92 -12.01
C ASN A 258 -0.73 -10.76 -13.55
N ASP A 259 -0.50 -11.87 -14.29
CA ASP A 259 -0.33 -11.89 -15.75
C ASP A 259 0.84 -11.03 -16.27
N LEU A 260 1.84 -10.77 -15.44
CA LEU A 260 3.06 -10.02 -15.71
C LEU A 260 4.30 -10.88 -15.42
N GLN A 261 5.41 -10.54 -16.05
CA GLN A 261 6.70 -11.21 -15.83
C GLN A 261 7.40 -10.58 -14.62
N GLU A 262 7.52 -11.34 -13.54
CA GLU A 262 8.14 -10.92 -12.27
C GLU A 262 9.60 -11.38 -12.17
N SER A 263 10.47 -10.51 -11.64
CA SER A 263 11.81 -10.85 -11.18
C SER A 263 12.17 -10.12 -9.90
N ARG A 264 12.90 -10.80 -9.02
CA ARG A 264 13.48 -10.24 -7.78
C ARG A 264 14.95 -10.57 -7.70
N VAL A 265 15.80 -9.55 -7.82
CA VAL A 265 17.25 -9.70 -7.77
C VAL A 265 17.82 -8.91 -6.60
N MET A 266 18.80 -9.50 -5.91
CA MET A 266 19.58 -8.87 -4.85
C MET A 266 21.02 -8.77 -5.33
N ILE A 267 21.45 -7.56 -5.65
CA ILE A 267 22.78 -7.28 -6.20
C ILE A 267 23.72 -6.88 -5.06
N GLU A 268 24.72 -7.71 -4.80
CA GLU A 268 25.69 -7.48 -3.73
C GLU A 268 26.76 -6.47 -4.20
N CYS A 269 26.64 -5.22 -3.74
CA CYS A 269 27.48 -4.09 -4.13
C CYS A 269 28.47 -3.72 -3.02
N GLY A 270 29.11 -4.72 -2.39
CA GLY A 270 30.09 -4.49 -1.35
C GLY A 270 29.48 -4.03 -0.03
N GLY A 271 29.58 -2.73 0.29
CA GLY A 271 29.10 -2.14 1.55
C GLY A 271 27.58 -1.98 1.64
N VAL A 272 26.86 -2.34 0.58
CA VAL A 272 25.39 -2.29 0.47
C VAL A 272 24.90 -3.39 -0.47
N TRP A 273 23.69 -3.90 -0.25
CA TRP A 273 22.98 -4.71 -1.25
C TRP A 273 21.85 -3.93 -1.89
N VAL A 274 21.57 -4.19 -3.16
CA VAL A 274 20.50 -3.54 -3.92
C VAL A 274 19.44 -4.59 -4.28
N GLU A 275 18.26 -4.48 -3.71
CA GLU A 275 17.11 -5.27 -4.14
C GLU A 275 16.38 -4.51 -5.25
N ILE A 276 16.18 -5.18 -6.39
CA ILE A 276 15.34 -4.69 -7.48
C ILE A 276 14.22 -5.70 -7.71
N PHE A 277 13.00 -5.24 -7.52
CA PHE A 277 11.79 -5.92 -7.95
C PHE A 277 11.31 -5.29 -9.27
N GLU A 278 11.00 -6.13 -10.25
CA GLU A 278 10.37 -5.72 -11.50
C GLU A 278 9.30 -6.72 -11.90
N GLU A 279 8.10 -6.20 -12.11
CA GLU A 279 6.96 -6.88 -12.69
C GLU A 279 6.53 -6.07 -13.92
N SER A 280 6.53 -6.66 -15.10
CA SER A 280 6.26 -5.94 -16.37
C SER A 280 5.67 -6.84 -17.44
N ASP A 281 5.02 -6.27 -18.46
CA ASP A 281 4.44 -7.05 -19.56
C ASP A 281 5.50 -7.87 -20.32
N ASP A 282 6.67 -7.27 -20.57
CA ASP A 282 7.76 -7.91 -21.31
C ASP A 282 8.69 -8.72 -20.42
N ARG A 283 9.25 -9.81 -20.97
CA ARG A 283 10.31 -10.60 -20.32
C ARG A 283 11.61 -9.83 -20.13
N GLU A 284 11.90 -8.89 -21.02
CA GLU A 284 13.08 -8.03 -20.87
C GLU A 284 12.96 -7.18 -19.60
N ARG A 285 14.02 -7.19 -18.77
CA ARG A 285 14.09 -6.43 -17.52
C ARG A 285 14.45 -4.97 -17.75
N ARG A 286 13.63 -4.24 -18.51
CA ARG A 286 13.90 -2.86 -18.93
C ARG A 286 13.95 -1.91 -17.73
N VAL A 287 13.10 -2.13 -16.73
CA VAL A 287 13.07 -1.30 -15.51
C VAL A 287 14.31 -1.57 -14.65
N THR A 288 14.73 -2.82 -14.51
CA THR A 288 15.96 -3.20 -13.81
C THR A 288 17.18 -2.58 -14.47
N LYS A 289 17.30 -2.68 -15.80
CA LYS A 289 18.40 -2.06 -16.56
C LYS A 289 18.46 -0.54 -16.35
N ALA A 290 17.31 0.15 -16.46
CA ALA A 290 17.22 1.58 -16.23
C ALA A 290 17.59 1.96 -14.79
N THR A 291 17.13 1.17 -13.81
CA THR A 291 17.44 1.38 -12.39
C THR A 291 18.93 1.24 -12.12
N ILE A 292 19.58 0.19 -12.64
CA ILE A 292 21.02 -0.02 -12.50
C ILE A 292 21.82 1.12 -13.13
N ALA A 293 21.46 1.53 -14.36
CA ALA A 293 22.13 2.62 -15.04
C ALA A 293 21.98 3.95 -14.28
N HIS A 294 20.79 4.22 -13.74
CA HIS A 294 20.54 5.41 -12.93
C HIS A 294 21.35 5.40 -11.63
N LEU A 295 21.37 4.28 -10.90
CA LEU A 295 22.17 4.17 -9.67
C LEU A 295 23.66 4.36 -9.96
N GLU A 296 24.17 3.75 -11.03
CA GLU A 296 25.58 3.95 -11.41
C GLU A 296 25.88 5.41 -11.74
N ALA A 297 24.99 6.10 -12.48
CA ALA A 297 25.16 7.52 -12.78
C ALA A 297 25.12 8.40 -11.51
N GLU A 298 24.12 8.20 -10.65
CA GLU A 298 23.96 8.94 -9.39
C GLU A 298 25.19 8.80 -8.50
N PHE A 299 25.71 7.56 -8.33
CA PHE A 299 26.86 7.35 -7.48
C PHE A 299 28.20 7.67 -8.17
N SER A 300 28.25 7.71 -9.50
CA SER A 300 29.39 8.24 -10.23
C SER A 300 29.55 9.74 -10.00
N GLU A 301 28.44 10.49 -10.05
CA GLU A 301 28.41 11.91 -9.72
C GLU A 301 28.76 12.15 -8.24
N PHE A 302 28.17 11.37 -7.32
CA PHE A 302 28.50 11.42 -5.89
C PHE A 302 30.01 11.28 -5.63
N LEU A 303 30.70 10.38 -6.35
CA LEU A 303 32.13 10.15 -6.18
C LEU A 303 33.02 11.30 -6.68
N THR A 304 32.49 12.25 -7.45
CA THR A 304 33.27 13.43 -7.86
C THR A 304 33.59 14.34 -6.69
N ASP A 305 32.64 14.51 -5.78
CA ASP A 305 32.79 15.24 -4.52
C ASP A 305 31.71 14.77 -3.51
N PRO A 306 32.02 13.76 -2.66
CA PRO A 306 31.07 13.21 -1.70
C PRO A 306 30.53 14.23 -0.69
N GLU A 307 31.33 15.21 -0.28
CA GLU A 307 30.91 16.22 0.70
C GLU A 307 29.95 17.23 0.07
N ALA A 308 30.25 17.70 -1.15
CA ALA A 308 29.33 18.55 -1.91
C ALA A 308 28.03 17.82 -2.25
N ALA A 309 28.07 16.53 -2.56
CA ALA A 309 26.87 15.73 -2.81
C ALA A 309 25.96 15.65 -1.57
N VAL A 310 26.54 15.42 -0.37
CA VAL A 310 25.79 15.47 0.90
C VAL A 310 25.18 16.86 1.14
N ALA A 311 25.95 17.92 0.92
CA ALA A 311 25.48 19.30 1.09
C ALA A 311 24.31 19.62 0.14
N SER A 312 24.41 19.17 -1.12
CA SER A 312 23.35 19.29 -2.13
C SER A 312 22.09 18.53 -1.71
N ALA A 313 22.22 17.27 -1.28
CA ALA A 313 21.11 16.48 -0.78
C ALA A 313 20.40 17.16 0.41
N ARG A 314 21.15 17.69 1.37
CA ARG A 314 20.60 18.47 2.50
C ARG A 314 19.89 19.74 2.04
N ALA A 315 20.42 20.45 1.05
CA ALA A 315 19.76 21.62 0.49
C ALA A 315 18.41 21.28 -0.13
N ARG A 316 18.33 20.19 -0.91
CA ARG A 316 17.07 19.68 -1.46
C ARG A 316 16.08 19.26 -0.37
N SER A 317 16.56 18.67 0.73
CA SER A 317 15.70 18.34 1.88
C SER A 317 15.15 19.58 2.60
N ARG A 318 15.94 20.66 2.72
CA ARG A 318 15.45 21.95 3.25
C ARG A 318 14.40 22.58 2.34
N GLU A 319 14.61 22.52 1.03
CA GLU A 319 13.62 22.99 0.07
C GLU A 319 12.31 22.19 0.18
N LEU A 320 12.40 20.85 0.28
CA LEU A 320 11.25 20.00 0.52
C LEU A 320 10.55 20.37 1.84
N ALA A 321 11.30 20.65 2.92
CA ALA A 321 10.73 21.09 4.19
C ALA A 321 9.86 22.35 4.03
N GLY A 322 10.30 23.31 3.20
CA GLY A 322 9.55 24.52 2.88
C GLY A 322 8.24 24.23 2.16
N ARG A 323 8.25 23.31 1.18
CA ARG A 323 7.04 22.87 0.46
C ARG A 323 6.07 22.13 1.39
N LEU A 324 6.61 21.29 2.29
CA LEU A 324 5.81 20.49 3.20
C LEU A 324 5.22 21.27 4.38
N ALA A 325 5.85 22.36 4.83
CA ALA A 325 5.45 23.12 6.03
C ALA A 325 4.00 23.67 6.01
N GLY A 326 3.41 23.87 4.82
CA GLY A 326 2.08 24.45 4.66
C GLY A 326 1.97 25.90 5.19
N ASP A 327 0.79 26.51 5.05
CA ASP A 327 0.59 27.95 5.31
C ASP A 327 0.76 28.34 6.80
N VAL A 328 0.68 27.36 7.71
CA VAL A 328 0.69 27.58 9.16
C VAL A 328 2.06 27.28 9.80
N GLY A 329 3.06 26.85 9.01
CA GLY A 329 4.44 26.65 9.48
C GLY A 329 4.62 25.57 10.56
N HIS A 330 3.61 24.73 10.78
CA HIS A 330 3.67 23.64 11.76
C HIS A 330 4.77 22.61 11.38
N PRO A 331 5.40 21.97 12.38
CA PRO A 331 6.50 21.03 12.15
C PRO A 331 6.06 19.73 11.46
N PHE A 332 4.75 19.47 11.40
CA PHE A 332 4.17 18.40 10.60
C PHE A 332 2.71 18.68 10.23
N LYS A 333 2.22 17.99 9.20
CA LYS A 333 0.80 17.92 8.83
C LYS A 333 0.42 16.50 8.42
N LEU A 334 -0.84 16.15 8.59
CA LEU A 334 -1.39 14.91 8.05
C LEU A 334 -1.89 15.12 6.63
N LEU A 335 -1.73 14.08 5.82
CA LEU A 335 -2.17 14.00 4.44
C LEU A 335 -3.29 12.95 4.34
N THR A 336 -4.35 13.22 3.59
CA THR A 336 -5.36 12.21 3.26
C THR A 336 -4.76 11.20 2.29
N GLY A 337 -4.96 9.90 2.54
CA GLY A 337 -4.68 8.86 1.56
C GLY A 337 -5.87 8.57 0.65
N MET A 338 -5.74 7.52 -0.17
CA MET A 338 -6.76 7.05 -1.12
C MET A 338 -8.10 6.69 -0.46
N GLN A 339 -8.10 6.37 0.83
CA GLN A 339 -9.26 5.91 1.58
C GLN A 339 -9.24 6.50 3.00
N PRO A 340 -10.40 6.77 3.62
CA PRO A 340 -10.43 7.18 5.03
C PRO A 340 -9.76 6.12 5.93
N GLY A 341 -9.08 6.59 6.98
CA GLY A 341 -8.22 5.75 7.81
C GLY A 341 -6.80 5.52 7.27
N ILE A 342 -6.55 5.74 5.98
CA ILE A 342 -5.21 5.75 5.39
C ILE A 342 -4.72 7.20 5.33
N TYR A 343 -3.56 7.45 5.91
CA TYR A 343 -2.99 8.79 6.02
C TYR A 343 -1.52 8.80 5.63
N GLY A 344 -1.04 9.97 5.23
CA GLY A 344 0.37 10.31 5.21
C GLY A 344 0.70 11.30 6.32
N VAL A 345 1.97 11.41 6.67
CA VAL A 345 2.51 12.52 7.44
C VAL A 345 3.59 13.18 6.62
N ALA A 346 3.56 14.51 6.57
CA ALA A 346 4.63 15.34 6.04
C ALA A 346 5.33 16.04 7.21
N TYR A 347 6.61 15.77 7.37
CA TYR A 347 7.48 16.40 8.35
C TYR A 347 8.19 17.61 7.76
N SER A 348 8.31 18.68 8.54
CA SER A 348 9.15 19.84 8.28
C SER A 348 9.81 20.23 9.60
N ILE A 349 10.82 19.46 9.99
CA ILE A 349 11.41 19.51 11.33
C ILE A 349 12.91 19.30 11.30
N ASN A 350 13.62 19.77 12.33
CA ASN A 350 15.01 19.42 12.58
C ASN A 350 15.10 18.77 13.97
N PRO A 351 15.51 17.49 14.06
CA PRO A 351 15.62 16.81 15.35
C PRO A 351 16.85 17.26 16.17
N GLY A 352 17.79 17.99 15.57
CA GLY A 352 18.99 18.55 16.21
C GLY A 352 20.15 17.57 16.40
N GLU A 353 19.94 16.27 16.20
CA GLU A 353 20.97 15.22 16.23
C GLU A 353 20.52 14.03 15.35
N PRO A 354 21.43 13.09 14.99
CA PRO A 354 21.07 11.91 14.19
C PRO A 354 20.03 11.03 14.90
N GLY A 355 19.06 10.51 14.14
CA GLY A 355 18.06 9.59 14.67
C GLY A 355 16.84 9.42 13.78
N SER A 356 15.75 8.91 14.36
CA SER A 356 14.48 8.67 13.65
C SER A 356 13.33 9.42 14.29
N VAL A 357 12.41 9.93 13.48
CA VAL A 357 11.11 10.44 13.94
C VAL A 357 10.02 9.42 13.68
N TYR A 358 8.96 9.45 14.49
CA TYR A 358 7.79 8.58 14.35
C TYR A 358 6.56 9.24 14.99
N LEU A 359 5.38 8.66 14.79
CA LEU A 359 4.12 9.14 15.35
C LEU A 359 3.60 8.26 16.49
N LYS A 360 2.95 8.93 17.45
CA LYS A 360 1.96 8.32 18.35
C LYS A 360 0.64 9.06 18.15
N ALA A 361 -0.48 8.35 18.33
CA ALA A 361 -1.80 8.95 18.22
C ALA A 361 -2.70 8.51 19.38
N PHE A 362 -3.54 9.44 19.83
CA PHE A 362 -4.46 9.23 20.95
C PHE A 362 -5.81 9.86 20.60
N GLU A 363 -6.89 9.10 20.80
CA GLU A 363 -8.24 9.65 20.79
C GLU A 363 -8.38 10.70 21.92
N VAL A 364 -8.95 11.87 21.60
CA VAL A 364 -8.87 13.05 22.48
C VAL A 364 -9.69 12.93 23.77
N THR A 365 -10.88 12.32 23.72
CA THR A 365 -11.81 12.32 24.86
C THR A 365 -11.39 11.39 25.99
N LYS A 366 -10.84 10.22 25.65
CA LYS A 366 -10.44 9.17 26.60
C LYS A 366 -8.93 8.99 26.68
N GLY A 367 -8.16 9.60 25.76
CA GLY A 367 -6.72 9.39 25.66
C GLY A 367 -6.35 7.99 25.16
N THR A 368 -7.27 7.30 24.47
CA THR A 368 -7.06 5.93 24.02
C THR A 368 -5.98 5.90 22.92
N PRO A 369 -4.89 5.14 23.09
CA PRO A 369 -3.86 5.01 22.06
C PRO A 369 -4.41 4.36 20.79
N LEU A 370 -4.00 4.85 19.62
CA LEU A 370 -4.48 4.38 18.32
C LEU A 370 -3.36 3.65 17.57
N SER A 371 -3.66 2.45 17.09
CA SER A 371 -2.81 1.67 16.18
C SER A 371 -1.35 1.51 16.64
N VAL A 372 -1.12 1.47 17.96
CA VAL A 372 0.19 1.64 18.65
C VAL A 372 1.38 1.06 17.89
N ASP A 373 1.46 -0.27 17.75
CA ASP A 373 2.64 -0.93 17.17
C ASP A 373 2.79 -0.61 15.67
N ARG A 374 1.67 -0.45 14.95
CA ARG A 374 1.67 -0.24 13.50
C ARG A 374 1.96 1.21 13.15
N LEU A 375 1.39 2.16 13.88
CA LEU A 375 1.58 3.58 13.64
C LEU A 375 3.04 3.95 13.83
N GLU A 376 3.63 3.53 14.94
CA GLU A 376 5.05 3.78 15.21
C GLU A 376 5.91 3.17 14.09
N ALA A 377 5.76 1.89 13.80
CA ALA A 377 6.59 1.21 12.80
C ALA A 377 6.42 1.78 11.38
N LYS A 378 5.20 2.15 10.97
CA LYS A 378 4.92 2.64 9.60
C LYS A 378 5.29 4.11 9.42
N SER A 379 5.18 4.93 10.46
CA SER A 379 5.57 6.35 10.40
C SER A 379 7.05 6.59 10.69
N ARG A 380 7.77 5.59 11.20
CA ARG A 380 9.19 5.72 11.56
C ARG A 380 10.04 5.99 10.32
N THR A 381 10.72 7.12 10.32
CA THR A 381 11.60 7.56 9.22
C THR A 381 12.87 8.19 9.79
N ARG A 382 14.04 7.90 9.20
CA ARG A 382 15.27 8.60 9.57
C ARG A 382 15.26 9.99 8.96
N MET A 383 15.69 10.96 9.76
CA MET A 383 15.73 12.36 9.34
C MET A 383 17.17 12.81 9.26
N THR A 384 17.49 13.57 8.21
CA THR A 384 18.67 14.43 8.27
C THR A 384 18.47 15.54 9.31
N TRP A 385 19.57 16.18 9.72
CA TRP A 385 19.57 17.07 10.87
C TRP A 385 20.66 18.14 10.74
N SER A 386 20.57 19.14 11.61
CA SER A 386 21.56 20.20 11.73
C SER A 386 21.67 20.69 13.16
N ALA A 387 22.86 21.18 13.52
CA ALA A 387 23.06 21.87 14.79
C ALA A 387 22.38 23.24 14.84
N ASP A 388 22.07 23.83 13.67
CA ASP A 388 21.30 25.07 13.58
C ASP A 388 19.80 24.78 13.76
N PRO A 389 19.17 25.24 14.85
CA PRO A 389 17.76 24.98 15.13
C PRO A 389 16.80 25.70 14.18
N SER A 390 17.28 26.67 13.38
CA SER A 390 16.47 27.37 12.38
C SER A 390 16.27 26.56 11.10
N GLU A 391 17.16 25.61 10.82
CA GLU A 391 17.02 24.72 9.68
C GLU A 391 15.89 23.70 9.92
N ARG A 392 15.25 23.27 8.83
CA ARG A 392 14.21 22.23 8.84
C ARG A 392 14.40 21.32 7.65
N PHE A 393 14.02 20.05 7.80
CA PHE A 393 14.19 19.04 6.78
C PHE A 393 12.86 18.34 6.49
N GLY A 394 12.65 18.03 5.21
CA GLY A 394 11.42 17.48 4.70
C GLY A 394 11.45 15.95 4.62
N ALA A 395 10.40 15.29 5.08
CA ALA A 395 10.19 13.86 4.87
C ALA A 395 8.70 13.51 4.84
N LYS A 396 8.35 12.38 4.23
CA LYS A 396 7.01 11.81 4.23
C LYS A 396 7.01 10.36 4.71
N ALA A 397 5.97 9.96 5.43
CA ALA A 397 5.69 8.55 5.74
C ALA A 397 4.19 8.25 5.65
N GLY A 398 3.83 7.07 5.14
CA GLY A 398 2.45 6.59 5.07
C GLY A 398 2.09 5.67 6.24
N PHE A 399 0.84 5.74 6.73
CA PHE A 399 0.34 4.91 7.81
C PHE A 399 -1.18 4.69 7.73
N THR A 400 -1.71 3.88 8.64
CA THR A 400 -3.14 3.56 8.73
C THR A 400 -3.59 3.59 10.18
N ILE A 401 -4.74 4.18 10.44
CA ILE A 401 -5.46 4.12 11.72
C ILE A 401 -6.58 3.10 11.58
N TYR A 402 -6.62 2.10 12.44
CA TYR A 402 -7.58 1.00 12.36
C TYR A 402 -8.77 1.14 13.30
N GLU A 403 -8.73 2.09 14.22
CA GLU A 403 -9.80 2.34 15.17
C GLU A 403 -10.85 3.28 14.57
N GLY A 404 -12.09 2.81 14.49
CA GLY A 404 -13.23 3.56 13.96
C GLY A 404 -13.49 3.32 12.48
N ASP A 405 -14.41 4.11 11.93
CA ASP A 405 -15.07 3.80 10.66
C ASP A 405 -15.10 4.97 9.70
N TRP A 406 -15.33 4.62 8.43
CA TRP A 406 -15.71 5.56 7.40
C TRP A 406 -17.00 6.30 7.77
N GLY A 407 -16.98 7.62 7.62
CA GLY A 407 -18.11 8.50 7.91
C GLY A 407 -18.38 8.75 9.39
N LYS A 408 -17.51 8.26 10.31
CA LYS A 408 -17.60 8.52 11.75
C LYS A 408 -16.34 9.24 12.24
N PRO A 409 -16.16 10.53 11.90
CA PRO A 409 -14.97 11.26 12.26
C PRO A 409 -14.90 11.54 13.77
N TYR A 410 -13.71 11.48 14.32
CA TYR A 410 -13.41 11.82 15.71
C TYR A 410 -12.10 12.61 15.81
N ALA A 411 -11.88 13.24 16.96
CA ALA A 411 -10.66 14.02 17.21
C ALA A 411 -9.55 13.12 17.75
N ALA A 412 -8.37 13.19 17.14
CA ALA A 412 -7.18 12.48 17.59
C ALA A 412 -5.98 13.43 17.72
N ARG A 413 -5.28 13.36 18.83
CA ARG A 413 -3.99 14.03 19.04
C ARG A 413 -2.88 13.18 18.46
N PHE A 414 -2.17 13.73 17.48
CA PHE A 414 -0.95 13.14 16.95
C PHE A 414 0.26 13.81 17.59
N GLU A 415 1.23 13.00 17.96
CA GLU A 415 2.48 13.44 18.56
C GLU A 415 3.65 12.94 17.70
N VAL A 416 4.56 13.86 17.33
CA VAL A 416 5.82 13.52 16.68
C VAL A 416 6.86 13.25 17.75
N TRP A 417 7.40 12.04 17.76
CA TRP A 417 8.43 11.60 18.69
C TRP A 417 9.74 11.37 17.94
N PHE A 418 10.85 11.43 18.69
CA PHE A 418 12.20 11.27 18.15
C PHE A 418 13.02 10.32 19.02
N THR A 419 13.65 9.35 18.37
CA THR A 419 14.63 8.43 18.95
C THR A 419 16.04 8.83 18.47
N PRO A 420 16.90 9.37 19.35
CA PRO A 420 18.27 9.72 19.00
C PRO A 420 19.17 8.49 18.91
N ASP A 421 20.13 8.51 17.99
CA ASP A 421 21.15 7.46 17.87
C ASP A 421 22.12 7.42 19.07
N SER A 422 22.17 8.51 19.84
CA SER A 422 23.01 8.62 21.03
C SER A 422 22.55 7.72 22.20
N GLY A 423 21.42 7.03 22.05
CA GLY A 423 20.85 6.17 23.10
C GLY A 423 20.16 6.93 24.24
N LYS A 424 20.04 8.27 24.11
CA LYS A 424 19.21 9.07 25.02
C LYS A 424 17.73 8.68 24.89
N PRO A 425 16.90 8.95 25.91
CA PRO A 425 15.48 8.66 25.86
C PRO A 425 14.78 9.36 24.70
N ASP A 426 13.72 8.72 24.20
CA ASP A 426 12.83 9.31 23.22
C ASP A 426 12.22 10.63 23.73
N ARG A 427 12.08 11.60 22.84
CA ARG A 427 11.48 12.91 23.16
C ARG A 427 10.40 13.31 22.17
N LYS A 428 9.36 13.98 22.67
CA LYS A 428 8.33 14.59 21.83
C LYS A 428 8.87 15.88 21.20
N LEU A 429 8.73 16.00 19.88
CA LEU A 429 9.14 17.19 19.12
C LEU A 429 7.96 18.12 18.81
N ALA A 430 6.77 17.55 18.59
CA ALA A 430 5.58 18.32 18.26
C ALA A 430 4.30 17.54 18.57
N GLU A 431 3.17 18.23 18.62
CA GLU A 431 1.85 17.63 18.64
C GLU A 431 0.83 18.51 17.94
N ARG A 432 -0.25 17.90 17.46
CA ARG A 432 -1.40 18.59 16.88
C ARG A 432 -2.62 17.68 16.90
N ILE A 433 -3.80 18.27 17.05
CA ILE A 433 -5.07 17.55 17.00
C ILE A 433 -5.64 17.60 15.58
N PHE A 434 -6.07 16.45 15.09
CA PHE A 434 -6.70 16.30 13.78
C PHE A 434 -8.07 15.65 13.90
N LYS A 435 -8.96 16.03 13.00
CA LYS A 435 -10.17 15.26 12.73
C LYS A 435 -9.83 14.12 11.78
N ILE A 436 -10.05 12.88 12.22
CA ILE A 436 -9.71 11.68 11.46
C ILE A 436 -10.87 10.69 11.48
N GLU A 437 -10.77 9.69 10.61
CA GLU A 437 -11.61 8.50 10.54
C GLU A 437 -10.73 7.26 10.66
N GLY A 438 -11.31 6.14 11.07
CA GLY A 438 -10.64 4.84 11.08
C GLY A 438 -10.78 4.12 9.74
N TRP A 439 -9.88 3.19 9.46
CA TRP A 439 -9.98 2.31 8.30
C TRP A 439 -10.96 1.16 8.60
N GLN A 440 -12.08 1.15 7.89
CA GLN A 440 -13.03 0.05 7.80
C GLN A 440 -12.35 -1.27 7.39
N ARG A 441 -12.46 -2.29 8.24
CA ARG A 441 -11.88 -3.62 8.01
C ARG A 441 -12.73 -4.52 7.14
#